data_AF-A0A3P0XBJ1-F1
#
_entry.id   AF-A0A3P0XBJ1-F1
#
_cell.length_a   1.000
_cell.length_b   1.000
_cell.length_c   1.000
_cell.angle_alpha   90.00
_cell.angle_beta   90.00
_cell.angle_gamma   90.00
#
_symmetry.space_group_name_H-M   'P 1'
#
loop_
_entity.id
_entity.type
_entity.pdbx_description
1 polymer ?
#
loop_
_entity_poly.entity_id
_entity_poly.type
_entity_poly.pdbx_seq_one_letter_code
_entity_poly.pdbx_strand_id
1 'polypeptide(L)' 'MLGEERGRLAVALDVLTDALILIGQHGVYCVSNRNPSKPALDLQAVLAGIDGAKELIQSSMALLEQKARAERA' A
#
# COMPACT_ATOMS: atom_id res chain seq x y z
N MET A 1 5.19 3.41 -22.65
CA MET A 1 5.50 2.79 -21.34
C MET A 1 5.73 3.88 -20.30
N LEU A 2 5.52 3.55 -19.03
CA LEU A 2 5.36 4.51 -17.93
C LEU A 2 6.69 5.09 -17.38
N GLY A 3 7.83 4.79 -18.01
CA GLY A 3 9.17 5.07 -17.48
C GLY A 3 9.60 4.01 -16.44
N GLU A 4 10.91 3.77 -16.32
CA GLU A 4 11.47 2.73 -15.45
C GLU A 4 11.08 2.91 -13.98
N GLU A 5 11.24 4.13 -13.46
CA GLU A 5 10.90 4.48 -12.07
C GLU A 5 9.44 4.18 -11.73
N ARG A 6 8.51 4.51 -12.64
CA ARG A 6 7.09 4.25 -12.43
C ARG A 6 6.76 2.76 -12.52
N GLY A 7 7.50 2.00 -13.34
CA GLY A 7 7.40 0.54 -13.38
C GLY A 7 7.82 -0.10 -12.06
N ARG A 8 8.93 0.35 -11.46
CA ARG A 8 9.39 -0.13 -10.14
C ARG A 8 8.38 0.19 -9.04
N LEU A 9 7.81 1.40 -9.05
CA LEU A 9 6.75 1.79 -8.10
C LEU A 9 5.47 0.95 -8.28
N ALA A 10 5.11 0.60 -9.51
CA ALA A 10 3.96 -0.26 -9.76
C ALA A 10 4.16 -1.67 -9.18
N VAL A 11 5.36 -2.25 -9.31
CA VAL A 11 5.68 -3.55 -8.68
C VAL A 11 5.70 -3.45 -7.16
N ALA A 12 6.23 -2.37 -6.59
CA ALA A 12 6.17 -2.14 -5.15
C ALA A 12 4.73 -2.05 -4.63
N LEU A 13 3.83 -1.40 -5.38
CA LEU A 13 2.41 -1.33 -5.05
C LEU A 13 1.75 -2.72 -5.06
N ASP A 14 2.13 -3.57 -6.01
CA ASP A 14 1.64 -4.96 -6.11
C ASP A 14 2.07 -5.79 -4.89
N VAL A 15 3.36 -5.76 -4.54
CA VAL A 15 3.91 -6.45 -3.37
C VAL A 15 3.23 -6.01 -2.06
N LEU A 16 2.96 -4.71 -1.91
CA LEU A 16 2.23 -4.21 -0.74
C LEU A 16 0.76 -4.64 -0.74
N THR A 17 0.16 -4.80 -1.91
CA THR A 17 -1.22 -5.29 -2.04
C THR A 17 -1.31 -6.76 -1.64
N ASP A 18 -0.34 -7.59 -2.06
CA ASP A 18 -0.23 -8.98 -1.61
C ASP A 18 -0.03 -9.07 -0.09
N ALA A 19 0.86 -8.25 0.47
CA ALA A 19 1.09 -8.20 1.91
C ALA A 19 -0.18 -7.81 2.68
N LEU A 20 -0.96 -6.84 2.18
CA LEU A 20 -2.21 -6.43 2.79
C LEU A 20 -3.22 -7.59 2.85
N ILE A 21 -3.33 -8.39 1.78
CA ILE A 21 -4.22 -9.55 1.74
C ILE A 21 -3.81 -10.59 2.79
N LEU A 22 -2.52 -10.93 2.85
CA LEU A 22 -2.01 -11.94 3.79
C LEU A 22 -2.20 -11.50 5.26
N ILE A 23 -1.89 -10.24 5.58
CA ILE A 23 -2.02 -9.71 6.94
C ILE A 23 -3.49 -9.53 7.32
N GLY A 24 -4.33 -9.09 6.38
CA GLY A 24 -5.77 -8.97 6.58
C GLY A 24 -6.39 -10.32 6.96
N GLN A 25 -6.00 -11.40 6.29
CA GLN A 25 -6.43 -12.75 6.65
C GLN A 25 -5.91 -13.18 8.02
N HIS A 26 -4.66 -12.87 8.37
CA HIS A 26 -4.13 -13.18 9.69
C HIS A 26 -4.92 -12.50 10.82
N GLY A 27 -5.44 -11.28 10.58
CA GLY A 27 -6.30 -10.55 11.51
C GLY A 27 -7.65 -11.22 11.83
N VAL A 28 -8.08 -12.23 11.05
CA VAL A 28 -9.25 -13.07 11.36
C VAL A 28 -8.95 -14.00 12.54
N TYR A 29 -7.71 -14.48 12.64
CA TYR A 29 -7.28 -15.43 13.66
C TYR A 29 -6.65 -14.73 14.87
N CYS A 30 -5.92 -13.65 14.62
CA CYS A 30 -5.24 -12.86 15.64
C CYS A 30 -6.08 -11.62 16.00
N VAL A 31 -6.98 -11.81 16.97
CA VAL A 31 -7.96 -10.81 17.40
C VAL A 31 -7.56 -10.10 18.69
N SER A 32 -8.14 -8.94 18.94
CA SER A 32 -7.91 -8.19 20.17
C SER A 32 -8.53 -8.91 21.38
N ASN A 33 -7.74 -9.08 22.45
CA ASN A 33 -8.24 -9.59 23.74
C ASN A 33 -9.34 -8.70 24.35
N ARG A 34 -9.36 -7.39 24.02
CA ARG A 34 -10.37 -6.45 24.53
C ARG A 34 -11.63 -6.46 23.69
N ASN A 35 -11.51 -6.73 22.39
CA ASN A 35 -12.64 -6.79 21.48
C ASN A 35 -12.39 -7.85 20.39
N PRO A 36 -12.90 -9.09 20.56
CA PRO A 36 -12.70 -10.17 19.60
C PRO A 36 -13.27 -9.93 18.19
N SER A 37 -14.11 -8.90 18.00
CA SER A 37 -14.59 -8.50 16.67
C SER A 37 -13.58 -7.68 15.86
N LYS A 38 -12.44 -7.32 16.45
CA LYS A 38 -11.37 -6.56 15.80
C LYS A 38 -10.05 -7.34 15.81
N PRO A 39 -9.18 -7.16 14.79
CA PRO A 39 -7.82 -7.69 14.82
C PRO A 39 -7.02 -7.17 16.02
N ALA A 40 -5.91 -7.83 16.34
CA ALA A 40 -4.95 -7.32 17.32
C ALA A 40 -4.48 -5.89 16.96
N LEU A 41 -4.14 -5.09 17.97
CA LEU A 41 -3.87 -3.65 17.80
C LEU A 41 -2.64 -3.38 16.92
N ASP A 42 -1.62 -4.21 17.04
CA ASP A 42 -0.43 -4.22 16.20
C ASP A 42 -0.78 -4.55 14.74
N LEU A 43 -1.65 -5.53 14.49
CA LEU A 43 -2.13 -5.83 13.13
C LEU A 43 -2.92 -4.66 12.52
N GLN A 44 -3.76 -3.99 13.30
CA GLN A 44 -4.45 -2.78 12.84
C GLN A 44 -3.45 -1.69 12.43
N ALA A 45 -2.38 -1.49 13.22
CA ALA A 45 -1.34 -0.51 12.90
C ALA A 45 -0.57 -0.88 11.63
N VAL A 46 -0.24 -2.16 11.44
CA VAL A 46 0.44 -2.65 10.23
C VAL A 46 -0.44 -2.48 8.99
N LEU A 47 -1.72 -2.86 9.05
CA LEU A 47 -2.68 -2.66 7.95
C LEU A 47 -2.77 -1.19 7.55
N ALA A 48 -2.93 -0.29 8.55
CA ALA A 48 -2.97 1.15 8.32
C ALA A 48 -1.66 1.67 7.70
N GLY A 49 -0.51 1.17 8.14
CA GLY A 49 0.80 1.53 7.59
C GLY A 49 0.96 1.10 6.12
N ILE A 50 0.51 -0.11 5.77
CA ILE A 50 0.54 -0.60 4.39
C ILE A 50 -0.38 0.22 3.49
N ASP A 51 -1.60 0.52 3.93
CA ASP A 51 -2.52 1.36 3.14
C ASP A 51 -1.95 2.78 2.93
N GLY A 52 -1.39 3.40 3.97
CA GLY A 52 -0.71 4.69 3.83
C GLY A 52 0.50 4.64 2.87
N ALA A 53 1.28 3.57 2.89
CA ALA A 53 2.39 3.39 1.96
C ALA A 53 1.91 3.26 0.50
N LYS A 54 0.80 2.55 0.27
CA LYS A 54 0.17 2.42 -1.05
C LYS A 54 -0.31 3.78 -1.59
N GLU A 55 -0.95 4.59 -0.75
CA GLU A 55 -1.38 5.95 -1.11
C GLU A 55 -0.19 6.84 -1.51
N LEU A 56 0.91 6.79 -0.75
CA LEU A 56 2.13 7.54 -1.05
C LEU A 56 2.76 7.12 -2.39
N ILE A 57 2.79 5.82 -2.68
CA ILE A 57 3.29 5.30 -3.96
C ILE A 57 2.41 5.77 -5.12
N GLN A 58 1.09 5.65 -4.99
CA GLN A 58 0.15 6.10 -6.02
C GLN A 58 0.27 7.60 -6.29
N SER A 59 0.39 8.41 -5.23
CA SER A 59 0.66 9.86 -5.33
C SER A 59 1.98 10.15 -6.03
N SER A 60 3.05 9.42 -5.69
CA SER A 60 4.36 9.57 -6.33
C SER A 60 4.33 9.23 -7.81
N MET A 61 3.62 8.18 -8.21
CA MET A 61 3.42 7.82 -9.61
C MET A 61 2.65 8.91 -10.38
N ALA A 62 1.64 9.53 -9.76
CA ALA A 62 0.90 10.64 -10.36
C ALA A 62 1.78 11.88 -10.57
N LEU A 63 2.63 12.22 -9.59
CA LEU A 63 3.60 13.31 -9.71
C LEU A 63 4.60 13.06 -10.85
N LEU A 64 5.12 11.83 -10.98
CA LEU A 64 6.01 11.47 -12.08
C LEU A 64 5.33 11.63 -13.45
N GLU A 65 4.06 11.27 -13.56
CA GLU A 65 3.29 11.47 -14.79
C GLU A 65 3.09 12.95 -15.13
N GLN A 66 2.80 13.78 -14.14
CA GLN A 66 2.66 15.23 -14.33
C GLN A 66 3.98 15.84 -14.83
N LYS A 67 5.11 15.48 -14.22
CA LYS A 67 6.45 15.94 -14.65
C LYS A 67 6.75 15.52 -16.09
N ALA A 68 6.52 14.24 -16.41
CA ALA A 68 6.75 13.72 -17.76
C ALA A 68 5.85 14.38 -18.82
N ARG A 69 4.63 14.83 -18.46
CA ARG A 69 3.77 15.61 -19.36
C ARG A 69 4.30 17.04 -19.54
N ALA A 70 4.72 17.70 -18.46
CA ALA A 70 5.25 19.05 -18.51
C ALA A 70 6.52 19.16 -19.35
N GLU A 71 7.39 18.14 -19.32
CA GLU A 71 8.62 18.08 -20.14
C GLU A 71 8.35 17.88 -21.63
N ARG A 72 7.16 17.39 -22.01
CA ARG A 72 6.77 17.14 -23.41
C ARG A 72 5.97 18.27 -24.04
N ALA A 73 5.53 19.24 -23.24
CA ALA A 73 4.75 20.40 -23.67
C ALA A 73 5.68 21.57 -23.99
#